data_AF-A0A2Z5E6Z1-F1
#
_entry.id   AF-A0A2Z5E6Z1-F1
#
_cell.length_a   1.000
_cell.length_b   1.000
_cell.length_c   1.000
_cell.angle_alpha   90.00
_cell.angle_beta   90.00
_cell.angle_gamma   90.00
#
_symmetry.space_group_name_H-M   'P 1'
#
loop_
_entity.id
_entity.type
_entity.pdbx_description
1 polymer ?
#
loop_
_entity_poly.entity_id
_entity_poly.type
_entity_poly.pdbx_seq_one_letter_code
_entity_poly.pdbx_strand_id
1 'polypeptide(L)'
;MRTVPSLLSMLDDPNATPAPVSPIVMPWDYIRMRRLAAGLSIEQASRPFWHRPEHRADVERNMRQIEEVGFRVKRLWDMSRSYRLNMTVYRQLCDTLPESHPRLCLACGWDEWSTQIDNEGFDCTWSAADPEICTLCEQTKQARFKPRLANTQPHSDNHRASQRAA
;
A
#
# COMPACT_ATOMS: atom_id res chain seq x y z
N MET A 1 31.10 -26.41 -36.79
CA MET A 1 30.59 -26.92 -35.51
C MET A 1 30.25 -25.71 -34.65
N ARG A 2 28.96 -25.43 -34.42
CA ARG A 2 28.51 -24.29 -33.60
C ARG A 2 28.53 -24.75 -32.15
N THR A 3 29.48 -24.24 -31.38
CA THR A 3 29.55 -24.41 -29.93
C THR A 3 28.34 -23.74 -29.29
N VAL A 4 27.41 -24.53 -28.78
CA VAL A 4 26.28 -24.03 -28.00
C VAL A 4 26.79 -23.76 -26.58
N PRO A 5 26.61 -22.54 -26.02
CA PRO A 5 27.00 -22.27 -24.65
C PRO A 5 26.23 -23.17 -23.67
N SER A 6 26.92 -23.73 -22.69
CA SER A 6 26.34 -24.59 -21.66
C SER A 6 25.39 -23.79 -20.78
N LEU A 7 24.20 -24.35 -20.48
CA LEU A 7 23.21 -23.79 -19.55
C LEU A 7 23.78 -23.52 -18.14
N LEU A 8 24.86 -24.22 -17.74
CA LEU A 8 25.53 -23.98 -16.46
C LEU A 8 26.27 -22.63 -16.40
N SER A 9 26.60 -22.02 -17.54
CA SER A 9 27.33 -20.75 -17.59
C SER A 9 26.44 -19.51 -17.39
N MET A 10 25.12 -19.69 -17.28
CA MET A 10 24.16 -18.60 -17.08
C MET A 10 23.66 -18.47 -15.63
N LEU A 11 24.03 -19.39 -14.72
CA LEU A 11 23.41 -19.45 -13.39
C LEU A 11 24.14 -18.67 -12.31
N ASP A 12 25.41 -18.31 -12.47
CA ASP A 12 26.16 -17.64 -11.41
C ASP A 12 27.09 -16.59 -12.02
N ASP A 13 26.58 -15.39 -12.30
CA ASP A 13 27.45 -14.21 -12.37
C ASP A 13 27.68 -13.75 -10.92
N PRO A 14 28.86 -13.97 -10.32
CA PRO A 14 29.15 -13.58 -8.94
C PRO A 14 29.13 -12.05 -8.74
N ASN A 15 29.05 -11.27 -9.83
CA ASN A 15 28.86 -9.83 -9.81
C ASN A 15 27.41 -9.38 -10.05
N ALA A 16 26.45 -10.30 -10.22
CA ALA A 16 25.04 -9.97 -10.25
C ALA A 16 24.64 -9.43 -8.87
N THR A 17 24.63 -8.10 -8.75
CA THR A 17 24.11 -7.43 -7.56
C THR A 17 22.64 -7.83 -7.44
N PRO A 18 22.19 -8.45 -6.33
CA PRO A 18 20.80 -8.85 -6.20
C PRO A 18 19.93 -7.62 -6.43
N ALA A 19 18.97 -7.73 -7.36
CA ALA A 19 18.05 -6.65 -7.65
C ALA A 19 17.44 -6.16 -6.33
N PRO A 20 17.40 -4.84 -6.06
CA PRO A 20 16.87 -4.32 -4.82
C PRO A 20 15.44 -4.83 -4.66
N VAL A 21 15.20 -5.58 -3.59
CA VAL A 21 13.88 -6.12 -3.27
C VAL A 21 12.98 -4.93 -3.03
N SER A 22 12.00 -4.72 -3.91
CA SER A 22 11.06 -3.62 -3.76
C SER A 22 10.37 -3.70 -2.38
N PRO A 23 10.22 -2.56 -1.68
CA PRO A 23 9.56 -2.53 -0.37
C PRO A 23 8.19 -3.22 -0.41
N ILE A 24 8.00 -4.20 0.48
CA ILE A 24 6.74 -4.92 0.60
C ILE A 24 5.67 -3.96 1.18
N VAL A 25 4.57 -3.80 0.46
CA VAL A 25 3.43 -2.97 0.90
C VAL A 25 2.35 -3.88 1.48
N MET A 26 2.11 -3.77 2.77
CA MET A 26 1.04 -4.51 3.45
C MET A 26 -0.33 -3.83 3.29
N PRO A 27 -1.46 -4.52 3.51
CA PRO A 27 -2.80 -3.95 3.29
C PRO A 27 -3.08 -2.63 4.04
N TRP A 28 -2.70 -2.54 5.31
CA TRP A 28 -2.86 -1.33 6.13
C TRP A 28 -1.98 -0.17 5.63
N ASP A 29 -0.82 -0.50 5.06
CA ASP A 29 0.09 0.47 4.47
C ASP A 29 -0.41 0.95 3.12
N TYR A 30 -1.06 0.09 2.33
CA TYR A 30 -1.74 0.50 1.12
C TYR A 30 -2.85 1.53 1.39
N ILE A 31 -3.73 1.26 2.37
CA ILE A 31 -4.77 2.22 2.77
C ILE A 31 -4.14 3.56 3.18
N ARG A 32 -3.15 3.51 4.09
CA ARG A 32 -2.45 4.70 4.58
C ARG A 32 -1.76 5.47 3.45
N MET A 33 -1.07 4.77 2.56
CA MET A 33 -0.39 5.35 1.40
C MET A 33 -1.38 6.08 0.50
N ARG A 34 -2.52 5.45 0.17
CA ARG A 34 -3.56 6.06 -0.67
C ARG A 34 -4.17 7.31 -0.03
N ARG A 35 -4.40 7.30 1.28
CA ARG A 35 -4.86 8.48 2.01
C ARG A 35 -3.84 9.62 1.97
N LEU A 36 -2.58 9.32 2.27
CA LEU A 36 -1.51 10.32 2.28
C LEU A 36 -1.24 10.88 0.88
N ALA A 37 -1.33 10.05 -0.15
CA ALA A 37 -1.21 10.47 -1.54
C ALA A 37 -2.33 11.42 -1.97
N ALA A 38 -3.53 11.24 -1.44
CA ALA A 38 -4.64 12.19 -1.61
C ALA A 38 -4.49 13.47 -0.77
N GLY A 39 -3.43 13.60 0.03
CA GLY A 39 -3.19 14.75 0.90
C GLY A 39 -4.18 14.86 2.07
N LEU A 40 -4.88 13.78 2.42
CA LEU A 40 -5.96 13.81 3.41
C LEU A 40 -5.47 13.43 4.81
N SER A 41 -5.90 14.17 5.82
CA SER A 41 -5.85 13.73 7.21
C SER A 41 -6.90 12.64 7.48
N ILE A 42 -6.79 11.93 8.61
CA ILE A 42 -7.82 10.97 9.05
C ILE A 42 -9.18 11.65 9.20
N GLU A 43 -9.21 12.85 9.75
CA GLU A 43 -10.43 13.65 9.90
C GLU A 43 -11.06 13.95 8.54
N GLN A 44 -10.26 14.49 7.59
CA GLN A 44 -10.74 14.81 6.24
C GLN A 44 -11.23 13.56 5.51
N ALA A 45 -10.50 12.45 5.63
CA ALA A 45 -10.87 11.17 5.04
C ALA A 45 -12.15 10.59 5.66
N SER A 46 -12.43 10.87 6.93
CA SER A 46 -13.60 10.35 7.66
C SER A 46 -14.87 11.15 7.41
N ARG A 47 -14.74 12.42 7.02
CA ARG A 47 -15.85 13.38 6.85
C ARG A 47 -17.03 12.86 6.01
N PRO A 48 -16.84 12.13 4.88
CA PRO A 48 -17.95 11.60 4.08
C PRO A 48 -18.84 10.58 4.80
N PHE A 49 -18.39 10.05 5.93
CA PHE A 49 -19.07 9.02 6.72
C PHE A 49 -19.70 9.56 8.01
N TRP A 50 -19.59 10.87 8.27
CA TRP A 50 -20.25 11.53 9.41
C TRP A 50 -21.74 11.72 9.14
N HIS A 51 -22.50 10.64 9.25
CA HIS A 51 -23.96 10.72 9.13
C HIS A 51 -24.62 11.50 10.26
N ARG A 52 -23.99 11.50 11.45
CA ARG A 52 -24.44 12.24 12.63
C ARG A 52 -23.24 12.81 13.40
N PRO A 53 -23.34 14.01 14.02
CA PRO A 53 -22.24 14.63 14.76
C PRO A 53 -21.70 13.74 15.89
N GLU A 54 -22.57 13.01 16.60
CA GLU A 54 -22.20 12.13 17.70
C GLU A 54 -21.33 10.94 17.27
N HIS A 55 -21.38 10.52 16.00
CA HIS A 55 -20.58 9.40 15.48
C HIS A 55 -19.20 9.83 14.96
N ARG A 56 -18.91 11.14 14.92
CA ARG A 56 -17.66 11.67 14.34
C ARG A 56 -16.42 11.00 14.94
N ALA A 57 -16.33 10.97 16.27
CA ALA A 57 -15.18 10.41 16.98
C ALA A 57 -15.02 8.90 16.70
N ASP A 58 -16.13 8.17 16.59
CA ASP A 58 -16.13 6.74 16.33
C ASP A 58 -15.68 6.43 14.90
N VAL A 59 -16.14 7.20 13.92
CA VAL A 59 -15.70 7.07 12.52
C VAL A 59 -14.21 7.38 12.39
N GLU A 60 -13.73 8.47 12.99
CA GLU A 60 -12.31 8.82 12.97
C GLU A 60 -11.45 7.75 13.65
N ARG A 61 -11.90 7.19 14.78
CA ARG A 61 -11.22 6.08 15.46
C ARG A 61 -11.13 4.83 14.59
N ASN A 62 -12.24 4.44 13.95
CA ASN A 62 -12.25 3.31 13.02
C ASN A 62 -11.32 3.55 11.82
N MET A 63 -11.28 4.77 11.28
CA MET A 63 -10.37 5.14 10.19
C MET A 63 -8.89 5.06 10.61
N ARG A 64 -8.55 5.35 11.87
CA ARG A 64 -7.19 5.09 12.39
C ARG A 64 -6.91 3.60 12.47
N GLN A 65 -7.87 2.83 12.98
CA GLN A 65 -7.73 1.40 13.20
C GLN A 65 -7.46 0.63 11.90
N ILE A 66 -8.09 1.01 10.78
CA ILE A 66 -7.82 0.35 9.48
C ILE A 66 -6.40 0.56 8.96
N GLU A 67 -5.69 1.57 9.46
CA GLU A 67 -4.29 1.84 9.13
C GLU A 67 -3.32 1.26 10.17
N GLU A 68 -3.80 0.57 11.19
CA GLU A 68 -2.93 -0.09 12.17
C GLU A 68 -2.23 -1.31 11.55
N VAL A 69 -0.97 -1.52 11.94
CA VAL A 69 -0.18 -2.67 11.49
C VAL A 69 -0.91 -3.95 11.89
N GLY A 70 -1.01 -4.92 10.99
CA GLY A 70 -1.73 -6.17 11.24
C GLY A 70 -3.24 -6.10 11.09
N PHE A 71 -3.85 -4.90 10.99
CA PHE A 71 -5.30 -4.80 10.83
C PHE A 71 -5.72 -5.17 9.41
N ARG A 72 -6.73 -6.05 9.32
CA ARG A 72 -7.36 -6.47 8.06
C ARG A 72 -8.84 -6.14 8.10
N VAL A 73 -9.30 -5.39 7.11
CA VAL A 73 -10.70 -4.98 7.06
C VAL A 73 -11.52 -6.09 6.40
N LYS A 74 -12.39 -6.75 7.17
CA LYS A 74 -13.28 -7.80 6.63
C LYS A 74 -14.26 -7.27 5.58
N ARG A 75 -14.80 -6.08 5.83
CA ARG A 75 -15.73 -5.40 4.93
C ARG A 75 -15.37 -3.93 4.89
N LEU A 76 -14.55 -3.56 3.90
CA LEU A 76 -14.24 -2.17 3.68
C LEU A 76 -15.51 -1.47 3.20
N TRP A 77 -15.90 -0.41 3.90
CA TRP A 77 -16.87 0.57 3.42
C TRP A 77 -16.42 1.15 2.07
N ASP A 78 -17.35 1.82 1.38
CA ASP A 78 -17.05 2.47 0.11
C ASP A 78 -16.08 3.65 0.30
N MET A 79 -14.79 3.32 0.31
CA MET A 79 -13.69 4.26 0.49
C MET A 79 -13.58 5.25 -0.67
N SER A 80 -14.20 4.96 -1.83
CA SER A 80 -14.20 5.86 -2.99
C SER A 80 -14.79 7.23 -2.68
N ARG A 81 -15.66 7.32 -1.66
CA ARG A 81 -16.22 8.58 -1.13
C ARG A 81 -15.18 9.47 -0.45
N SER A 82 -14.05 8.90 -0.04
CA SER A 82 -12.97 9.56 0.68
C SER A 82 -11.77 9.81 -0.22
N TYR A 83 -11.22 8.74 -0.79
CA TYR A 83 -10.13 8.79 -1.75
C TYR A 83 -10.17 7.54 -2.63
N ARG A 84 -9.53 7.61 -3.81
CA ARG A 84 -9.50 6.46 -4.72
C ARG A 84 -8.71 5.33 -4.08
N LEU A 85 -9.32 4.16 -4.00
CA LEU A 85 -8.71 2.93 -3.50
C LEU A 85 -9.05 1.79 -4.46
N ASN A 86 -8.05 1.06 -4.96
CA ASN A 86 -8.30 -0.12 -5.79
C ASN A 86 -8.59 -1.32 -4.87
N MET A 87 -9.86 -1.75 -4.84
CA MET A 87 -10.28 -2.86 -3.98
C MET A 87 -9.66 -4.19 -4.41
N THR A 88 -9.39 -4.37 -5.70
CA THR A 88 -8.76 -5.59 -6.22
C THR A 88 -7.34 -5.72 -5.68
N VAL A 89 -6.56 -4.64 -5.74
CA VAL A 89 -5.21 -4.58 -5.15
C VAL A 89 -5.29 -4.83 -3.65
N TYR A 90 -6.18 -4.13 -2.92
CA TYR A 90 -6.30 -4.31 -1.47
C TYR A 90 -6.56 -5.77 -1.07
N ARG A 91 -7.46 -6.46 -1.78
CA ARG A 91 -7.76 -7.88 -1.54
C ARG A 91 -6.57 -8.77 -1.85
N GLN A 92 -5.90 -8.53 -2.98
CA GLN A 92 -4.69 -9.28 -3.32
C GLN A 92 -3.63 -9.14 -2.21
N LEU A 93 -3.38 -7.93 -1.71
CA LEU A 93 -2.43 -7.73 -0.59
C LEU A 93 -2.84 -8.48 0.68
N CYS A 94 -4.14 -8.73 0.90
CA CYS A 94 -4.64 -9.48 2.05
C CYS A 94 -4.50 -11.00 1.88
N ASP A 95 -4.73 -11.48 0.66
CA ASP A 95 -5.00 -12.89 0.38
C ASP A 95 -3.81 -13.60 -0.28
N THR A 96 -2.85 -12.87 -0.85
CA THR A 96 -1.65 -13.43 -1.46
C THR A 96 -0.39 -13.14 -0.64
N LEU A 97 0.62 -13.99 -0.86
CA LEU A 97 1.94 -13.83 -0.26
C LEU A 97 2.64 -12.57 -0.82
N PRO A 98 3.52 -11.91 -0.05
CA PRO A 98 4.20 -10.68 -0.45
C PRO A 98 4.88 -10.70 -1.82
N GLU A 99 5.48 -11.83 -2.20
CA GLU A 99 6.13 -12.05 -3.49
C GLU A 99 5.15 -12.07 -4.68
N SER A 100 3.85 -12.24 -4.40
CA SER A 100 2.76 -12.21 -5.38
C SER A 100 1.95 -10.92 -5.32
N HIS A 101 2.44 -9.91 -4.60
CA HIS A 101 1.83 -8.58 -4.57
C HIS A 101 2.13 -7.86 -5.90
N PRO A 102 1.19 -7.05 -6.41
CA PRO A 102 1.45 -6.23 -7.58
C PRO A 102 2.56 -5.24 -7.29
N ARG A 103 3.27 -4.82 -8.33
CA ARG A 103 4.15 -3.66 -8.20
C ARG A 103 3.30 -2.40 -7.96
N LEU A 104 3.64 -1.66 -6.91
CA LEU A 104 2.95 -0.44 -6.51
C LEU A 104 3.90 0.76 -6.54
N CYS A 105 3.40 1.89 -7.05
CA CYS A 105 4.07 3.17 -6.91
C CYS A 105 4.15 3.52 -5.43
N LEU A 106 5.36 3.62 -4.90
CA LEU A 106 5.58 3.93 -3.50
C LEU A 106 5.25 5.37 -3.14
N ALA A 107 4.76 6.21 -4.05
CA ALA A 107 4.32 7.57 -3.73
C ALA A 107 2.78 7.69 -3.69
N CYS A 108 2.07 7.02 -4.60
CA CYS A 108 0.61 7.14 -4.70
C CYS A 108 -0.17 5.83 -4.65
N GLY A 109 0.50 4.67 -4.64
CA GLY A 109 -0.14 3.37 -4.67
C GLY A 109 -0.88 3.04 -5.96
N TRP A 110 -0.52 3.68 -7.08
CA TRP A 110 -0.88 3.22 -8.42
C TRP A 110 -0.26 1.84 -8.68
N ASP A 111 -1.03 0.93 -9.29
CA ASP A 111 -0.63 -0.44 -9.59
C ASP A 111 -0.36 -0.64 -11.08
N GLU A 112 0.50 -1.61 -11.42
CA GLU A 112 0.97 -1.87 -12.79
C GLU A 112 -0.11 -2.30 -13.79
N TRP A 113 -1.31 -2.67 -13.33
CA TRP A 113 -2.41 -3.11 -14.20
C TRP A 113 -3.51 -2.07 -14.36
N SER A 114 -3.46 -0.99 -13.57
CA SER A 114 -4.43 0.08 -13.63
C SER A 114 -3.99 1.20 -14.58
N THR A 115 -4.95 1.81 -15.27
CA THR A 115 -4.67 2.98 -16.09
C THR A 115 -4.75 4.27 -15.26
N GLN A 116 -3.78 5.15 -15.48
CA GLN A 116 -3.73 6.50 -14.93
C GLN A 116 -3.09 7.39 -15.98
N ILE A 117 -3.53 8.65 -16.06
CA ILE A 117 -2.95 9.64 -16.96
C ILE A 117 -1.97 10.51 -16.17
N ASP A 118 -0.83 10.84 -16.78
CA ASP A 118 0.15 11.74 -16.20
C ASP A 118 -0.19 13.23 -16.47
N ASN A 119 0.68 14.18 -16.08
CA ASN A 119 0.39 15.60 -16.28
C ASN A 119 0.47 16.05 -17.75
N GLU A 120 1.07 15.24 -18.62
CA GLU A 120 1.22 15.53 -20.04
C GLU A 120 0.08 14.93 -20.87
N GLY A 121 -0.81 14.16 -20.24
CA GLY A 121 -1.93 13.50 -20.91
C GLY A 121 -1.60 12.11 -21.46
N PHE A 122 -0.42 11.57 -21.14
CA PHE A 122 -0.01 10.23 -21.54
C PHE A 122 -0.36 9.19 -20.49
N ASP A 123 -0.41 7.93 -20.91
CA ASP A 123 -0.52 6.82 -19.97
C ASP A 123 0.66 6.83 -19.00
N CYS A 124 0.35 6.80 -17.72
CA CYS A 124 1.33 6.79 -16.66
C CYS A 124 2.13 5.49 -16.72
N THR A 125 3.45 5.61 -16.68
CA THR A 125 4.38 4.47 -16.66
C THR A 125 5.27 4.55 -15.42
N TRP A 126 6.19 3.60 -15.29
CA TRP A 126 7.21 3.65 -14.24
C TRP A 126 8.28 4.67 -14.58
N SER A 127 8.69 5.48 -13.61
CA SER A 127 9.75 6.46 -13.81
C SER A 127 11.07 5.77 -14.16
N ALA A 128 11.79 6.33 -15.14
CA ALA A 128 13.12 5.87 -15.53
C ALA A 128 14.20 6.29 -14.53
N ALA A 129 14.04 7.46 -13.89
CA ALA A 129 14.96 7.96 -12.88
C ALA A 129 14.75 7.26 -11.52
N ASP A 130 13.51 6.90 -11.22
CA ASP A 130 13.12 6.26 -9.98
C ASP A 130 12.12 5.11 -10.21
N PRO A 131 12.60 3.87 -10.37
CA PRO A 131 11.73 2.72 -10.65
C PRO A 131 10.70 2.43 -9.55
N GLU A 132 10.79 3.03 -8.36
CA GLU A 132 9.80 2.78 -7.30
C GLU A 132 8.54 3.66 -7.42
N ILE A 133 8.53 4.66 -8.30
CA ILE A 133 7.41 5.57 -8.48
C ILE A 133 6.94 5.64 -9.94
N CYS A 134 5.72 6.13 -10.13
CA CYS A 134 5.17 6.37 -11.47
C CYS A 134 5.53 7.77 -12.00
N THR A 135 5.48 7.96 -13.32
CA THR A 135 5.81 9.23 -13.99
C THR A 135 4.99 10.41 -13.46
N LEU A 136 3.72 10.21 -13.11
CA LEU A 136 2.91 11.27 -12.50
C LEU A 136 3.49 11.72 -11.14
N CYS A 137 3.91 10.78 -10.31
CA CYS A 137 4.48 11.09 -9.00
C CYS A 137 5.86 11.75 -9.12
N GLU A 138 6.65 11.36 -10.12
CA GLU A 138 7.89 12.03 -10.47
C GLU A 138 7.64 13.49 -10.88
N GLN A 139 6.72 13.72 -11.82
CA GLN A 139 6.36 15.07 -12.31
C GLN A 139 5.83 15.98 -11.20
N THR A 140 5.00 15.42 -10.31
CA THR A 140 4.41 16.15 -9.16
C THR A 140 5.34 16.24 -7.95
N LYS A 141 6.50 15.58 -8.00
CA LYS A 141 7.47 15.48 -6.89
C LYS A 141 6.83 14.94 -5.61
N GLN A 142 5.97 13.94 -5.76
CA GLN A 142 5.29 13.33 -4.65
C GLN A 142 6.30 12.57 -3.76
N ALA A 143 6.21 12.77 -2.45
CA ALA A 143 7.11 12.11 -1.51
C ALA A 143 6.87 10.58 -1.48
N ARG A 144 7.96 9.81 -1.43
CA ARG A 144 7.88 8.36 -1.25
C ARG A 144 7.29 8.02 0.13
N PHE A 145 6.28 7.17 0.10
CA PHE A 145 5.78 6.43 1.25
C PHE A 145 6.79 5.37 1.68
N LYS A 146 6.98 5.23 2.99
CA LYS A 146 7.84 4.21 3.58
C LYS A 146 6.95 3.18 4.29
N PRO A 147 6.79 1.97 3.74
CA PRO A 147 6.01 0.91 4.38
C PRO A 147 6.54 0.57 5.76
N ARG A 148 5.64 0.20 6.67
CA ARG A 148 6.01 -0.26 8.00
C ARG A 148 6.32 -1.74 7.95
N LEU A 149 7.31 -2.17 8.74
CA LEU A 149 7.64 -3.58 8.84
C LEU A 149 6.45 -4.35 9.46
N ALA A 150 6.13 -5.51 8.90
CA ALA A 150 5.02 -6.34 9.38
C ALA A 150 5.16 -6.74 10.87
N ASN A 151 6.38 -6.78 11.38
CA ASN A 151 6.70 -7.18 12.76
C ASN A 151 6.81 -6.01 13.77
N THR A 152 6.45 -4.76 13.39
CA THR A 152 6.58 -3.60 14.30
C THR A 152 5.38 -3.33 15.23
N GLN A 153 4.54 -4.34 15.52
CA GLN A 153 3.54 -4.16 16.57
C GLN A 153 4.24 -4.08 17.95
N PRO A 154 4.04 -3.02 18.76
CA PRO A 154 4.22 -3.14 20.19
C PRO A 154 3.14 -4.10 20.70
N HIS A 155 3.55 -5.24 21.25
CA HIS A 155 2.69 -6.05 22.11
C HIS A 155 2.28 -5.17 23.30
N SER A 156 1.15 -4.45 23.18
CA SER A 156 0.44 -3.94 24.33
C SER A 156 -0.41 -5.07 24.88
N ASP A 157 0.24 -5.97 25.62
CA ASP A 157 -0.41 -6.95 26.49
C ASP A 157 -1.15 -6.21 27.61
N ASN A 158 -2.27 -5.56 27.29
CA ASN A 158 -3.25 -5.17 28.29
C ASN A 158 -4.16 -6.36 28.54
N HIS A 159 -3.67 -7.26 29.38
CA HIS A 159 -4.51 -8.10 30.22
C HIS A 159 -5.61 -7.23 30.88
N ARG A 160 -6.84 -7.36 30.40
CA ARG A 160 -8.02 -7.19 31.26
C ARG A 160 -8.84 -8.48 31.20
N ALA A 161 -8.33 -9.46 31.94
CA ALA A 161 -9.18 -10.34 32.70
C ALA A 161 -9.95 -9.52 33.75
N SER A 162 -11.13 -10.02 34.14
CA SER A 162 -12.17 -9.47 35.05
C SER A 162 -13.32 -8.82 34.28
N GLN A 163 -14.56 -9.33 34.23
CA GLN A 163 -15.26 -10.36 35.00
C GLN A 163 -16.45 -10.89 34.17
N ARG A 164 -16.68 -12.20 34.23
CA ARG A 164 -18.00 -12.83 34.05
C ARG A 164 -18.65 -12.95 35.44
N ALA A 165 -19.99 -12.98 35.44
CA ALA A 165 -20.90 -13.48 36.46
C ALA A 165 -21.26 -12.53 37.63
N ALA A 166 -22.47 -11.96 37.53
CA ALA A 166 -23.57 -12.19 38.47
C ALA A 166 -24.88 -12.08 37.68
#